data_AF-A0A355YB84-F1
#
_entry.id   AF-A0A355YB84-F1
#
_cell.length_a   1.000
_cell.length_b   1.000
_cell.length_c   1.000
_cell.angle_alpha   90.00
_cell.angle_beta   90.00
_cell.angle_gamma   90.00
#
_symmetry.space_group_name_H-M   'P 1'
#
loop_
_entity.id
_entity.type
_entity.pdbx_description
1 polymer ?
#
loop_
_entity_poly.entity_id
_entity_poly.type
_entity_poly.pdbx_seq_one_letter_code
_entity_poly.pdbx_strand_id
1 'polypeptide(L)'
;MTGSRTDSDDAVMDKFGVRAGQIVDYLALMGDAVDNVPGVEKCGPKTAAKWLAEYNDLDGVIAAAATMKGKIGENLRAALPRLPLNRDLVTIRTDVELEQGPRDLRLRDQHVDSLRELYGRYGFTQALRELGGVEAPAAAGEAKVSLRGTAAGFARSSEGVPAVETDPALAGKGEY
;
A
#
# COMPACT_ATOMS: atom_id res chain seq x y z
N MET A 1 -10.56 1.93 -10.17
CA MET A 1 -10.16 0.89 -9.20
C MET A 1 -10.92 -0.38 -9.54
N THR A 2 -10.24 -1.43 -10.00
CA THR A 2 -10.82 -2.63 -10.64
C THR A 2 -11.53 -3.61 -9.69
N GLY A 3 -11.75 -3.26 -8.41
CA GLY A 3 -12.36 -4.17 -7.43
C GLY A 3 -11.55 -5.45 -7.15
N SER A 4 -10.35 -5.56 -7.72
CA SER A 4 -9.44 -6.70 -7.55
C SER A 4 -8.99 -6.76 -6.09
N ARG A 5 -9.22 -7.93 -5.46
CA ARG A 5 -8.71 -8.29 -4.14
C ARG A 5 -7.48 -9.17 -4.30
N THR A 6 -6.46 -8.95 -3.49
CA THR A 6 -5.20 -9.72 -3.47
C THR A 6 -4.85 -10.04 -2.01
N ASP A 7 -5.86 -10.49 -1.27
CA ASP A 7 -5.81 -10.84 0.15
C ASP A 7 -5.53 -12.35 0.39
N SER A 8 -5.38 -13.14 -0.67
CA SER A 8 -5.00 -14.56 -0.63
C SER A 8 -3.90 -14.90 -1.63
N ASP A 9 -3.15 -15.97 -1.35
CA ASP A 9 -2.11 -16.48 -2.25
C ASP A 9 -2.67 -16.83 -3.63
N ASP A 10 -3.85 -17.43 -3.71
CA ASP A 10 -4.52 -17.76 -4.97
C ASP A 10 -4.83 -16.50 -5.78
N ALA A 11 -5.33 -15.45 -5.13
CA ALA A 11 -5.65 -14.19 -5.80
C ALA A 11 -4.39 -13.47 -6.32
N VAL A 12 -3.26 -13.62 -5.61
CA VAL A 12 -1.96 -13.13 -6.08
C VAL A 12 -1.48 -13.96 -7.28
N MET A 13 -1.57 -15.28 -7.20
CA MET A 13 -1.18 -16.19 -8.28
C MET A 13 -2.00 -15.95 -9.54
N ASP A 14 -3.32 -15.81 -9.44
CA ASP A 14 -4.22 -15.54 -10.57
C ASP A 14 -3.91 -14.22 -11.27
N LYS A 15 -3.51 -13.20 -10.48
CA LYS A 15 -3.26 -11.86 -11.00
C LYS A 15 -1.86 -11.68 -11.56
N PHE A 16 -0.84 -12.23 -10.89
CA PHE A 16 0.56 -11.95 -11.18
C PHE A 16 1.31 -13.16 -11.75
N GLY A 17 0.77 -14.37 -11.61
CA GLY A 17 1.43 -15.61 -12.03
C GLY A 17 2.59 -16.03 -11.13
N VAL A 18 2.69 -15.45 -9.93
CA VAL A 18 3.71 -15.74 -8.92
C VAL A 18 3.09 -15.88 -7.54
N ARG A 19 3.78 -16.57 -6.62
CA ARG A 19 3.35 -16.68 -5.22
C ARG A 19 3.52 -15.34 -4.50
N ALA A 20 2.78 -15.11 -3.42
CA ALA A 20 2.88 -13.89 -2.61
C ALA A 20 4.33 -13.59 -2.16
N GLY A 21 5.06 -14.62 -1.73
CA GLY A 21 6.48 -14.50 -1.34
C GLY A 21 7.45 -14.14 -2.47
N GLN A 22 7.03 -14.20 -3.75
CA GLN A 22 7.86 -13.89 -4.92
C GLN A 22 7.61 -12.49 -5.48
N ILE A 23 6.70 -11.70 -4.89
CA ILE A 23 6.34 -10.38 -5.44
C ILE A 23 7.54 -9.42 -5.46
N VAL A 24 8.41 -9.48 -4.45
CA VAL A 24 9.64 -8.69 -4.41
C VAL A 24 10.55 -9.04 -5.59
N ASP A 25 10.80 -10.33 -5.82
CA ASP A 25 11.63 -10.80 -6.94
C ASP A 25 11.03 -10.45 -8.30
N TYR A 26 9.70 -10.56 -8.40
CA TYR A 26 8.94 -10.22 -9.59
C TYR A 26 9.08 -8.73 -9.94
N LEU A 27 8.97 -7.84 -8.94
CA LEU A 27 9.18 -6.40 -9.11
C LEU A 27 10.65 -6.08 -9.37
N ALA A 28 11.60 -6.78 -8.75
CA ALA A 28 13.03 -6.57 -9.03
C ALA A 28 13.40 -6.87 -10.49
N LEU A 29 12.73 -7.86 -11.09
CA LEU A 29 12.90 -8.23 -12.51
C LEU A 29 12.16 -7.30 -13.46
N MET A 30 10.90 -6.96 -13.18
CA MET A 30 10.07 -6.14 -14.07
C MET A 30 10.36 -4.64 -13.95
N GLY A 31 10.82 -4.21 -12.78
CA GLY A 31 10.92 -2.82 -12.36
C GLY A 31 9.63 -2.30 -11.73
N ASP A 32 9.75 -1.14 -11.11
CA ASP A 32 8.64 -0.35 -10.58
C ASP A 32 8.76 1.09 -11.07
N ALA A 33 7.84 1.51 -11.94
CA ALA A 33 7.85 2.84 -12.51
C ALA A 33 7.41 3.93 -11.51
N VAL A 34 6.62 3.57 -10.50
CA VAL A 34 6.16 4.52 -9.47
C VAL A 34 7.33 4.89 -8.56
N ASP A 35 8.13 3.89 -8.21
CA ASP A 35 9.29 4.04 -7.31
C ASP A 35 10.63 4.22 -8.06
N ASN A 36 10.57 4.45 -9.38
CA ASN A 36 11.74 4.65 -10.25
C ASN A 36 12.78 3.50 -10.20
N VAL A 37 12.34 2.27 -9.92
CA VAL A 37 13.22 1.09 -9.93
C VAL A 37 13.27 0.51 -11.34
N PRO A 38 14.43 0.55 -12.03
CA PRO A 38 14.52 0.07 -13.39
C PRO A 38 14.63 -1.45 -13.45
N GLY A 39 13.69 -2.11 -14.12
CA GLY A 39 13.71 -3.55 -14.35
C GLY A 39 14.65 -4.00 -15.47
N VAL A 40 14.72 -5.31 -15.69
CA VAL A 40 15.42 -5.93 -16.82
C VAL A 40 14.73 -5.53 -18.12
N GLU A 41 15.49 -4.98 -19.07
CA GLU A 41 14.92 -4.52 -20.34
C GLU A 41 14.23 -5.69 -21.07
N LYS A 42 12.99 -5.48 -21.53
CA LYS A 42 12.11 -6.48 -22.16
C LYS A 42 11.67 -7.64 -21.25
N CYS A 43 11.93 -7.57 -19.93
CA CYS A 43 11.35 -8.48 -18.96
C CYS A 43 10.03 -7.91 -18.43
N GLY A 44 8.92 -8.32 -19.02
CA GLY A 44 7.58 -7.97 -18.54
C GLY A 44 7.00 -9.02 -17.58
N PRO A 45 5.74 -8.81 -17.12
CA PRO A 45 5.01 -9.71 -16.21
C PRO A 45 5.14 -11.20 -16.53
N LYS A 46 4.87 -11.57 -17.79
CA LYS A 46 4.87 -12.98 -18.23
C LYS A 46 6.27 -13.61 -18.18
N THR A 47 7.30 -12.83 -18.52
CA THR A 47 8.69 -13.32 -18.48
C THR A 47 9.15 -13.50 -17.04
N ALA A 48 8.92 -12.50 -16.18
CA ALA A 48 9.29 -12.57 -14.77
C ALA A 48 8.60 -13.74 -14.08
N ALA A 49 7.28 -13.90 -14.27
CA ALA A 49 6.52 -15.03 -13.73
C ALA A 49 7.04 -16.38 -14.23
N LYS A 50 7.33 -16.51 -15.53
CA LYS A 50 7.92 -17.75 -16.08
C LYS A 50 9.27 -18.08 -15.43
N TRP A 51 10.16 -17.09 -15.30
CA TRP A 51 11.47 -17.30 -14.69
C TRP A 51 11.35 -17.68 -13.21
N LEU A 52 10.48 -17.04 -12.45
CA LEU A 52 10.28 -17.36 -11.04
C LEU A 52 9.57 -18.70 -10.82
N ALA A 53 8.76 -19.16 -11.78
CA ALA A 53 8.24 -20.51 -11.77
C ALA A 53 9.32 -21.57 -12.06
N GLU A 54 10.27 -21.27 -12.96
CA GLU A 54 11.33 -22.19 -13.38
C GLU A 54 12.51 -22.24 -12.41
N TYR A 55 12.91 -21.08 -11.87
CA TYR A 55 14.11 -20.90 -11.04
C TYR A 55 13.81 -20.54 -9.58
N ASN A 56 12.53 -20.59 -9.19
CA ASN A 56 12.02 -20.40 -7.82
C ASN A 56 12.13 -18.99 -7.22
N ASP A 57 13.24 -18.28 -7.39
CA ASP A 57 13.49 -16.98 -6.78
C ASP A 57 14.49 -16.17 -7.61
N LEU A 58 14.73 -14.91 -7.22
CA LEU A 58 15.66 -14.04 -7.93
C LEU A 58 17.10 -14.60 -7.96
N ASP A 59 17.55 -15.24 -6.87
CA ASP A 59 18.89 -15.80 -6.80
C ASP A 59 19.05 -16.97 -7.79
N GLY A 60 18.03 -17.81 -7.93
CA GLY A 60 17.96 -18.86 -8.95
C GLY A 60 18.00 -18.29 -10.37
N VAL A 61 17.28 -17.20 -10.64
CA VAL A 61 17.32 -16.52 -11.95
C VAL A 61 18.70 -15.94 -12.24
N ILE A 62 19.34 -15.32 -11.24
CA ILE A 62 20.70 -14.79 -11.33
C ILE A 62 21.70 -15.92 -11.63
N ALA A 63 21.61 -17.04 -10.91
CA ALA A 63 22.48 -18.20 -11.11
C ALA A 63 22.33 -18.81 -12.52
N ALA A 64 21.10 -18.83 -13.06
CA ALA A 64 20.81 -19.32 -14.39
C ALA A 64 21.12 -18.32 -15.53
N ALA A 65 21.50 -17.08 -15.22
CA ALA A 65 21.65 -16.02 -16.24
C ALA A 65 22.65 -16.36 -17.35
N ALA A 66 23.66 -17.20 -17.08
CA ALA A 66 24.63 -17.66 -18.08
C ALA A 66 24.03 -18.62 -19.12
N THR A 67 23.00 -19.39 -18.76
CA THR A 67 22.37 -20.39 -19.66
C THR A 67 21.24 -19.77 -20.50
N MET A 68 20.73 -18.60 -20.11
CA MET A 68 19.65 -17.91 -20.81
C MET A 68 20.09 -17.35 -22.17
N LYS A 69 19.47 -17.85 -23.24
CA LYS A 69 19.79 -17.46 -24.62
C LYS A 69 18.94 -16.30 -25.13
N GLY A 70 19.37 -15.71 -26.25
CA GLY A 70 18.64 -14.67 -26.96
C GLY A 70 18.72 -13.30 -26.29
N LYS A 71 18.01 -12.32 -26.88
CA LYS A 71 18.14 -10.91 -26.49
C LYS A 71 17.75 -10.65 -25.04
N ILE A 72 16.76 -11.38 -24.53
CA ILE A 72 16.30 -11.22 -23.15
C ILE A 72 17.32 -11.74 -22.13
N GLY A 73 18.08 -12.79 -22.48
CA GLY A 73 19.19 -13.28 -21.66
C GLY A 73 20.38 -12.31 -21.65
N GLU A 74 20.67 -11.65 -22.77
CA GLU A 74 21.66 -10.55 -22.81
C GLU A 74 21.24 -9.39 -21.90
N ASN A 75 19.97 -8.99 -21.96
CA ASN A 75 19.44 -7.92 -21.12
C ASN A 75 19.48 -8.29 -19.63
N LEU A 76 19.20 -9.56 -19.28
CA LEU A 76 19.36 -10.04 -17.91
C LEU A 76 20.81 -9.94 -17.44
N ARG A 77 21.77 -10.41 -18.25
CA ARG A 77 23.21 -10.31 -17.93
C ARG A 77 23.67 -8.87 -17.74
N ALA A 78 23.17 -7.95 -18.56
CA ALA A 78 23.44 -6.51 -18.41
C ALA A 78 22.85 -5.93 -17.11
N ALA A 79 21.74 -6.49 -16.63
CA ALA A 79 21.07 -6.05 -15.40
C ALA A 79 21.59 -6.70 -14.12
N LEU A 80 22.38 -7.78 -14.19
CA LEU A 80 22.88 -8.52 -13.02
C LEU A 80 23.48 -7.62 -11.92
N PRO A 81 24.32 -6.60 -12.22
CA PRO A 81 24.95 -5.80 -11.17
C PRO A 81 23.96 -4.99 -10.32
N ARG A 82 22.77 -4.68 -10.86
CA ARG A 82 21.75 -3.88 -10.16
C ARG A 82 20.63 -4.71 -9.54
N LEU A 83 20.45 -5.98 -9.92
CA LEU A 83 19.35 -6.80 -9.41
C LEU A 83 19.32 -6.93 -7.88
N PRO A 84 20.47 -7.09 -7.18
CA PRO A 84 20.49 -7.07 -5.72
C PRO A 84 19.94 -5.74 -5.15
N LEU A 85 20.39 -4.61 -5.70
CA LEU A 85 19.90 -3.28 -5.29
C LEU A 85 18.40 -3.11 -5.61
N ASN A 86 17.94 -3.58 -6.76
CA ASN A 86 16.52 -3.53 -7.10
C ASN A 86 15.67 -4.29 -6.08
N ARG A 87 16.12 -5.49 -5.68
CA ARG A 87 15.44 -6.29 -4.65
C ARG A 87 15.38 -5.53 -3.33
N ASP A 88 16.47 -4.90 -2.92
CA ASP A 88 16.51 -4.12 -1.68
C ASP A 88 15.54 -2.92 -1.75
N LEU A 89 15.50 -2.20 -2.88
CA LEU A 89 14.64 -1.03 -3.07
C LEU A 89 13.15 -1.38 -3.06
N VAL A 90 12.76 -2.52 -3.63
CA VAL A 90 11.35 -2.96 -3.66
C VAL A 90 10.95 -3.77 -2.44
N THR A 91 11.87 -4.04 -1.51
CA THR A 91 11.57 -4.76 -0.27
C THR A 91 11.06 -3.78 0.79
N ILE A 92 9.86 -4.05 1.31
CA ILE A 92 9.32 -3.32 2.47
C ILE A 92 10.15 -3.67 3.70
N ARG A 93 10.74 -2.63 4.33
CA ARG A 93 11.37 -2.78 5.65
C ARG A 93 10.30 -2.99 6.72
N THR A 94 10.33 -4.16 7.35
CA THR A 94 9.38 -4.58 8.39
C THR A 94 9.96 -4.50 9.80
N ASP A 95 11.21 -4.06 9.92
CA ASP A 95 12.02 -4.02 11.15
C ASP A 95 12.21 -2.59 11.70
N VAL A 96 11.32 -1.67 11.34
CA VAL A 96 11.42 -0.28 11.77
C VAL A 96 11.08 -0.17 13.25
N GLU A 97 11.99 0.41 14.03
CA GLU A 97 11.74 0.73 15.44
C GLU A 97 10.68 1.83 15.55
N LEU A 98 9.59 1.51 16.23
CA LEU A 98 8.46 2.42 16.44
C LEU A 98 8.11 2.45 17.93
N GLU A 99 7.72 3.62 18.45
CA GLU A 99 7.33 3.80 19.85
C GLU A 99 6.06 3.02 20.24
N GLN A 100 5.23 2.68 19.24
CA GLN A 100 3.92 2.06 19.42
C GLN A 100 3.77 0.90 18.45
N GLY A 101 3.22 -0.22 18.94
CA GLY A 101 2.90 -1.39 18.13
C GLY A 101 1.44 -1.39 17.64
N PRO A 102 1.07 -2.31 16.73
CA PRO A 102 -0.30 -2.38 16.19
C PRO A 102 -1.40 -2.56 17.24
N ARG A 103 -1.08 -3.15 18.40
CA ARG A 103 -2.04 -3.35 19.50
C ARG A 103 -2.26 -2.12 20.38
N ASP A 104 -1.37 -1.13 20.27
CA ASP A 104 -1.46 0.14 20.99
C ASP A 104 -2.33 1.16 20.23
N LEU A 105 -2.45 0.97 18.90
CA LEU A 105 -3.28 1.77 17.99
C LEU A 105 -4.77 1.45 18.15
N ARG A 106 -5.34 1.82 19.31
CA ARG A 106 -6.77 1.66 19.60
C ARG A 106 -7.58 2.78 18.99
N LEU A 107 -8.78 2.45 18.50
CA LEU A 107 -9.75 3.46 18.08
C LEU A 107 -10.11 4.33 19.30
N ARG A 108 -9.95 5.64 19.13
CA ARG A 108 -10.30 6.66 20.11
C ARG A 108 -11.59 7.35 19.72
N ASP A 109 -12.24 7.98 20.70
CA ASP A 109 -13.34 8.88 20.43
C ASP A 109 -12.90 10.04 19.54
N GLN A 110 -13.85 10.48 18.71
CA GLN A 110 -13.67 11.64 17.87
C GLN A 110 -13.60 12.90 18.75
N HIS A 111 -12.63 13.77 18.48
CA HIS A 111 -12.58 15.09 19.08
C HIS A 111 -13.50 16.05 18.31
N VAL A 112 -14.80 15.99 18.61
CA VAL A 112 -15.88 16.61 17.84
C VAL A 112 -15.65 18.12 17.63
N ASP A 113 -15.19 18.83 18.65
CA ASP A 113 -15.02 20.28 18.54
C ASP A 113 -13.91 20.66 17.55
N SER A 114 -12.75 19.98 17.61
CA SER A 114 -11.68 20.19 16.62
C SER A 114 -12.10 19.77 15.22
N LEU A 115 -12.85 18.67 15.08
CA LEU A 115 -13.36 18.24 13.77
C LEU A 115 -14.33 19.27 13.18
N ARG A 116 -15.22 19.85 13.99
CA ARG A 116 -16.15 20.89 13.54
C ARG A 116 -15.41 22.10 12.99
N GLU A 117 -14.38 22.56 13.70
CA GLU A 117 -13.55 23.69 13.26
C GLU A 117 -12.83 23.37 11.95
N LEU A 118 -12.12 22.24 11.87
CA LEU A 118 -11.36 21.84 10.68
C LEU A 118 -12.28 21.63 9.47
N TYR A 119 -13.43 20.98 9.65
CA TYR A 119 -14.37 20.74 8.56
C TYR A 119 -15.02 22.03 8.08
N GLY A 120 -15.34 22.97 8.98
CA GLY A 120 -15.79 24.30 8.62
C GLY A 120 -14.74 25.06 7.82
N ARG A 121 -13.49 25.03 8.29
CA ARG A 121 -12.34 25.72 7.65
C ARG A 121 -12.02 25.19 6.26
N TYR A 122 -12.03 23.87 6.07
CA TYR A 122 -11.69 23.23 4.78
C TYR A 122 -12.91 22.99 3.87
N GLY A 123 -14.10 23.42 4.28
CA GLY A 123 -15.32 23.29 3.47
C GLY A 123 -15.82 21.86 3.32
N PHE A 124 -15.51 20.96 4.26
CA PHE A 124 -16.00 19.57 4.27
C PHE A 124 -17.46 19.52 4.77
N THR A 125 -18.37 20.15 4.02
CA THR A 125 -19.77 20.38 4.40
C THR A 125 -20.57 19.09 4.63
N GLN A 126 -20.25 17.99 3.94
CA GLN A 126 -20.88 16.69 4.17
C GLN A 126 -20.43 16.08 5.51
N ALA A 127 -19.12 16.00 5.76
CA ALA A 127 -18.58 15.46 7.00
C ALA A 127 -19.00 16.29 8.23
N LEU A 128 -19.08 17.61 8.08
CA LEU A 128 -19.60 18.52 9.12
C LEU A 128 -21.07 18.24 9.49
N ARG A 129 -21.89 17.87 8.50
CA ARG A 129 -23.30 17.50 8.71
C ARG A 129 -23.44 16.15 9.40
N GLU A 130 -22.64 15.17 8.97
CA GLU A 130 -22.58 13.84 9.56
C GLU A 130 -22.10 13.88 11.02
N LEU A 131 -21.21 14.81 11.36
CA LEU A 131 -20.75 15.06 12.75
C LEU A 131 -21.88 15.54 13.68
N GLY A 132 -22.91 16.21 13.14
CA GLY A 132 -24.04 16.74 13.89
C GLY A 132 -25.17 15.73 14.16
N GLY A 133 -24.99 14.46 13.79
CA GLY A 133 -25.99 13.41 14.03
C GLY A 133 -27.25 13.50 13.15
N VAL A 134 -27.24 14.32 12.10
CA VAL A 134 -28.28 14.27 11.07
C VAL A 134 -27.97 13.05 10.20
N GLU A 135 -28.69 11.95 10.42
CA GLU A 135 -28.66 10.80 9.52
C GLU A 135 -28.89 11.30 8.08
N ALA A 136 -27.88 11.12 7.24
CA ALA A 136 -28.06 11.23 5.81
C ALA A 136 -29.13 10.19 5.42
N PRO A 137 -30.17 10.56 4.65
CA PRO A 137 -31.19 9.61 4.25
C PRO A 137 -30.52 8.44 3.52
N ALA A 138 -30.81 7.23 3.98
CA ALA A 138 -30.33 6.00 3.39
C ALA A 138 -30.77 5.95 1.92
N ALA A 139 -29.87 6.31 1.01
CA ALA A 139 -30.06 6.07 -0.40
C ALA A 139 -29.96 4.55 -0.62
N ALA A 140 -31.11 3.90 -0.70
CA ALA A 140 -31.24 2.54 -1.22
C ALA A 140 -30.79 2.53 -2.69
N GLY A 141 -29.53 2.17 -2.90
CA GLY A 141 -28.94 1.90 -4.20
C GLY A 141 -27.76 0.97 -3.97
N GLU A 142 -27.79 -0.19 -4.62
CA GLU A 142 -26.85 -1.31 -4.51
C GLU A 142 -25.44 -0.90 -4.06
N ALA A 143 -25.15 -1.16 -2.78
CA ALA A 143 -23.98 -0.63 -2.11
C ALA A 143 -22.70 -1.32 -2.58
N LYS A 144 -21.79 -0.54 -3.19
CA LYS A 144 -20.36 -0.84 -3.12
C LYS A 144 -19.96 -0.78 -1.66
N VAL A 145 -19.42 -1.88 -1.12
CA VAL A 145 -18.88 -1.95 0.24
C VAL A 145 -17.80 -0.88 0.39
N SER A 146 -18.17 0.23 1.04
CA SER A 146 -17.24 1.23 1.54
C SER A 146 -16.91 0.85 2.98
N LEU A 147 -15.62 0.68 3.28
CA LEU A 147 -15.10 0.42 4.62
C LEU A 147 -15.48 1.49 5.66
N ARG A 148 -16.11 2.60 5.24
CA ARG A 148 -16.53 3.70 6.11
C ARG A 148 -17.93 3.55 6.74
N GLY A 149 -18.67 2.48 6.43
CA GLY A 149 -20.09 2.38 6.74
C GLY A 149 -20.52 1.17 7.57
N THR A 150 -19.73 0.70 8.54
CA THR A 150 -20.22 -0.36 9.46
C THR A 150 -20.44 0.17 10.87
N ALA A 151 -21.66 -0.08 11.37
CA ALA A 151 -22.17 0.33 12.69
C ALA A 151 -21.52 -0.40 13.89
N ALA A 152 -20.46 -1.18 13.67
CA ALA A 152 -19.72 -1.86 14.74
C ALA A 152 -18.68 -0.96 15.44
N GLY A 153 -18.54 0.30 15.01
CA GLY A 153 -17.45 1.19 15.42
C GLY A 153 -17.68 2.05 16.67
N PHE A 154 -18.84 2.00 17.32
CA PHE A 154 -19.13 2.87 18.47
C PHE A 154 -19.06 2.08 19.77
N ALA A 155 -17.85 1.96 20.32
CA ALA A 155 -17.66 1.54 21.70
C ALA A 155 -17.75 2.78 22.60
N ARG A 156 -18.64 2.71 23.60
CA ARG A 156 -18.82 3.78 24.60
C ARG A 156 -17.56 3.94 25.44
N SER A 157 -17.15 5.18 25.62
CA SER A 157 -15.97 5.58 26.37
C SER A 157 -16.22 5.74 27.87
N SER A 158 -15.13 5.58 28.62
CA SER A 158 -14.94 6.12 29.96
C SER A 158 -13.96 7.29 29.90
N GLU A 159 -14.29 8.37 30.62
CA GLU A 159 -13.67 9.70 30.59
C GLU A 159 -12.15 9.71 30.87
N GLY A 160 -11.40 10.66 30.26
CA GLY A 160 -10.09 11.06 30.80
C GLY A 160 -8.96 11.56 29.88
N VAL A 161 -9.18 11.95 28.61
CA VAL A 161 -8.07 12.49 27.78
C VAL A 161 -8.16 14.02 27.67
N PRO A 162 -7.11 14.79 28.04
CA PRO A 162 -7.13 16.24 27.92
C PRO A 162 -7.07 16.70 26.46
N ALA A 163 -7.75 17.80 26.16
CA ALA A 163 -7.77 18.42 24.84
C ALA A 163 -6.36 18.91 24.46
N VAL A 164 -5.86 18.46 23.30
CA VAL A 164 -4.60 18.94 22.73
C VAL A 164 -4.93 20.17 21.89
N GLU A 165 -4.37 21.31 22.25
CA GLU A 165 -4.53 22.57 21.53
C GLU A 165 -3.81 22.47 20.16
N THR A 166 -4.49 22.83 19.08
CA THR A 166 -3.95 22.72 17.71
C THR A 166 -3.02 23.88 17.39
N ASP A 167 -1.77 23.59 17.01
CA ASP A 167 -0.79 24.59 16.63
C ASP A 167 -1.14 25.23 15.25
N PRO A 168 -1.45 26.55 15.21
CA PRO A 168 -1.80 27.24 13.97
C PRO A 168 -0.64 27.38 12.97
N ALA A 169 0.62 27.14 13.36
CA ALA A 169 1.78 27.19 12.47
C ALA A 169 1.75 26.10 11.37
N LEU A 170 1.04 24.99 11.61
CA LEU A 170 0.89 23.89 10.64
C LEU A 170 0.02 24.25 9.42
N ALA A 171 -0.62 25.43 9.40
CA ALA A 171 -1.40 25.91 8.27
C ALA A 171 -0.63 26.82 7.30
N GLY A 172 0.63 27.14 7.62
CA GLY A 172 1.52 27.91 6.74
C GLY A 172 1.95 27.10 5.53
N LYS A 173 2.31 27.79 4.43
CA LYS A 173 2.97 27.15 3.30
C LYS A 173 4.38 26.74 3.75
N GLY A 174 4.66 25.45 3.83
CA GLY A 174 6.00 24.96 4.15
C GLY A 174 7.01 25.45 3.11
N GLU A 175 8.12 26.01 3.55
CA GLU A 175 9.29 26.19 2.71
C GLU A 175 10.08 24.88 2.75
N TYR A 176 10.19 24.24 1.59
CA TYR A 176 10.95 23.02 1.36
C TYR A 176 12.13 23.33 0.42
#